data_AF-A0A2E8X8T7-F1
#
_entry.id   AF-A0A2E8X8T7-F1
#
_cell.length_a   1.000
_cell.length_b   1.000
_cell.length_c   1.000
_cell.angle_alpha   90.00
_cell.angle_beta   90.00
_cell.angle_gamma   90.00
#
_symmetry.space_group_name_H-M   'P 1'
#
loop_
_entity.id
_entity.type
_entity.pdbx_description
1 polymer ?
#
loop_
_entity_poly.entity_id
_entity_poly.type
_entity_poly.pdbx_seq_one_letter_code
_entity_poly.pdbx_strand_id
1 'polypeptide(L)'
;MGIINHKLYIETINAYIDPMMAVENAIITHGHADHARIGHQNVLATQNTIDIMKIRYGDKCAGSFQSIEYHKPLKINNLNFTFFPAGHILGSAQILIETKNSRLLITGDYKTSPDSSCQSYELVECDQLITEATFGLPVFQHPKPENEIKKILKAFEKNDTKTYIIGAYALGKSQRVIKLLRDAGYDETIYLHGSQLKICDY
;
A
#
# COMPACT_ATOMS: atom_id res chain seq x y z
N MET A 1 2.11 10.48 -28.33
CA MET A 1 1.18 10.20 -27.22
C MET A 1 1.99 9.65 -26.06
N GLY A 2 1.83 10.18 -24.85
CA GLY A 2 2.48 9.63 -23.66
C GLY A 2 1.91 8.25 -23.31
N ILE A 3 2.64 7.47 -22.51
CA ILE A 3 2.22 6.12 -22.06
C ILE A 3 0.88 6.19 -21.30
N ILE A 4 0.66 7.26 -20.55
CA ILE A 4 -0.49 7.46 -19.67
C ILE A 4 -0.95 8.92 -19.76
N ASN A 5 -2.23 9.19 -19.46
CA ASN A 5 -2.75 10.56 -19.36
C ASN A 5 -2.87 11.04 -17.90
N HIS A 6 -3.34 12.28 -17.70
CA HIS A 6 -3.48 12.91 -16.38
C HIS A 6 -4.50 12.24 -15.43
N LYS A 7 -5.32 11.31 -15.93
CA LYS A 7 -6.27 10.50 -15.14
C LYS A 7 -5.70 9.13 -14.78
N LEU A 8 -4.40 8.93 -14.97
CA LEU A 8 -3.74 7.64 -14.85
C LEU A 8 -4.37 6.55 -15.75
N TYR A 9 -4.82 6.95 -16.94
CA TYR A 9 -5.43 6.06 -17.93
C TYR A 9 -4.46 5.74 -19.08
N ILE A 10 -4.36 4.44 -19.39
CA ILE A 10 -3.53 3.87 -20.46
C ILE A 10 -4.46 3.40 -21.59
N GLU A 11 -4.56 4.22 -22.64
CA GLU A 11 -5.52 4.03 -23.73
C GLU A 11 -5.30 2.73 -24.51
N THR A 12 -4.04 2.32 -24.73
CA THR A 12 -3.69 1.14 -25.53
C THR A 12 -4.13 -0.19 -24.92
N ILE A 13 -4.50 -0.21 -23.64
CA ILE A 13 -4.99 -1.39 -22.92
C ILE A 13 -6.31 -1.14 -22.19
N ASN A 14 -6.94 0.02 -22.41
CA ASN A 14 -8.16 0.45 -21.71
C ASN A 14 -8.08 0.19 -20.18
N ALA A 15 -7.00 0.65 -19.53
CA ALA A 15 -6.77 0.41 -18.11
C ALA A 15 -6.49 1.70 -17.34
N TYR A 16 -7.00 1.77 -16.11
CA TYR A 16 -6.69 2.84 -15.17
C TYR A 16 -5.78 2.31 -14.06
N ILE A 17 -4.85 3.13 -13.60
CA ILE A 17 -4.11 2.90 -12.35
C ILE A 17 -4.82 3.64 -11.22
N ASP A 18 -5.14 2.93 -10.15
CA ASP A 18 -5.89 3.41 -8.98
C ASP A 18 -7.14 4.26 -9.33
N PRO A 19 -8.08 3.72 -10.14
CA PRO A 19 -9.27 4.43 -10.55
C PRO A 19 -10.19 4.79 -9.36
N MET A 20 -10.67 6.04 -9.33
CA MET A 20 -11.63 6.50 -8.33
C MET A 20 -13.03 5.86 -8.42
N MET A 21 -13.36 5.23 -9.55
CA MET A 21 -14.66 4.61 -9.83
C MET A 21 -14.46 3.23 -10.47
N ALA A 22 -15.51 2.40 -10.48
CA ALA A 22 -15.51 1.12 -11.18
C ALA A 22 -15.18 1.31 -12.68
N VAL A 23 -14.33 0.43 -13.21
CA VAL A 23 -13.83 0.44 -14.60
C VAL A 23 -13.66 -0.99 -15.09
N GLU A 24 -13.48 -1.16 -16.40
CA GLU A 24 -13.24 -2.47 -16.99
C GLU A 24 -11.90 -3.07 -16.53
N ASN A 25 -10.78 -2.38 -16.72
CA ASN A 25 -9.46 -2.84 -16.27
C ASN A 25 -8.86 -1.86 -15.25
N ALA A 26 -8.64 -2.35 -14.03
CA ALA A 26 -8.02 -1.61 -12.95
C ALA A 26 -6.67 -2.24 -12.60
N ILE A 27 -5.64 -1.41 -12.53
CA ILE A 27 -4.32 -1.77 -12.01
C ILE A 27 -4.19 -1.08 -10.65
N ILE A 28 -4.04 -1.85 -9.58
CA ILE A 28 -4.12 -1.32 -8.21
C ILE A 28 -2.75 -1.37 -7.55
N THR A 29 -2.28 -0.23 -7.04
CA THR A 29 -1.00 -0.11 -6.35
C THR A 29 -1.04 -0.72 -4.95
N HIS A 30 -2.15 -0.52 -4.22
CA HIS A 30 -2.33 -1.03 -2.86
C HIS A 30 -3.79 -1.03 -2.38
N GLY A 31 -4.05 -1.75 -1.27
CA GLY A 31 -5.41 -2.02 -0.77
C GLY A 31 -6.10 -0.92 0.06
N HIS A 32 -5.66 0.35 0.00
CA HIS A 32 -6.43 1.44 0.63
C HIS A 32 -7.69 1.76 -0.18
N ALA A 33 -8.73 2.27 0.50
CA ALA A 33 -10.06 2.41 -0.09
C ALA A 33 -10.15 3.46 -1.20
N ASP A 34 -9.26 4.45 -1.18
CA ASP A 34 -9.13 5.50 -2.18
C ASP A 34 -8.43 5.04 -3.46
N HIS A 35 -7.75 3.89 -3.43
CA HIS A 35 -7.09 3.26 -4.58
C HIS A 35 -7.83 2.00 -5.04
N ALA A 36 -8.11 1.09 -4.12
CA ALA A 36 -8.76 -0.20 -4.37
C ALA A 36 -10.28 -0.11 -4.15
N ARG A 37 -11.04 0.07 -5.24
CA ARG A 37 -12.50 0.16 -5.21
C ARG A 37 -13.15 -1.18 -5.61
N ILE A 38 -14.44 -1.30 -5.32
CA ILE A 38 -15.27 -2.44 -5.74
C ILE A 38 -15.86 -2.20 -7.13
N GLY A 39 -16.25 -3.28 -7.80
CA GLY A 39 -17.02 -3.24 -9.04
C GLY A 39 -16.18 -3.18 -10.32
N HIS A 40 -14.85 -3.28 -10.22
CA HIS A 40 -13.99 -3.45 -11.39
C HIS A 40 -14.26 -4.80 -12.07
N GLN A 41 -14.15 -4.88 -13.40
CA GLN A 41 -14.28 -6.16 -14.10
C GLN A 41 -13.01 -7.00 -13.97
N ASN A 42 -11.85 -6.42 -14.28
CA ASN A 42 -10.55 -7.06 -14.18
C ASN A 42 -9.63 -6.24 -13.27
N VAL A 43 -9.03 -6.88 -12.28
CA VAL A 43 -8.06 -6.26 -11.37
C VAL A 43 -6.69 -6.90 -11.52
N LEU A 44 -5.66 -6.10 -11.81
CA LEU A 44 -4.26 -6.47 -11.76
C LEU A 44 -3.60 -5.84 -10.53
N ALA A 45 -3.07 -6.66 -9.62
CA ALA A 45 -2.39 -6.16 -8.41
C ALA A 45 -1.47 -7.23 -7.80
N THR A 46 -0.73 -6.90 -6.75
CA THR A 46 -0.03 -7.90 -5.95
C THR A 46 -1.01 -8.83 -5.26
N GLN A 47 -0.60 -10.08 -4.96
CA GLN A 47 -1.47 -11.05 -4.27
C GLN A 47 -1.98 -10.50 -2.93
N ASN A 48 -1.11 -9.85 -2.14
CA ASN A 48 -1.52 -9.26 -0.87
C ASN A 48 -2.58 -8.15 -1.06
N THR A 49 -2.44 -7.31 -2.09
CA THR A 49 -3.47 -6.29 -2.39
C THR A 49 -4.80 -6.92 -2.75
N ILE A 50 -4.81 -8.00 -3.54
CA ILE A 50 -6.02 -8.75 -3.90
C ILE A 50 -6.68 -9.34 -2.65
N ASP A 51 -5.91 -9.97 -1.77
CA ASP A 51 -6.43 -10.56 -0.53
C ASP A 51 -7.01 -9.49 0.39
N ILE A 52 -6.32 -8.34 0.54
CA ILE A 52 -6.83 -7.18 1.29
C ILE A 52 -8.14 -6.67 0.69
N MET A 53 -8.25 -6.57 -0.63
CA MET A 53 -9.52 -6.20 -1.29
C MET A 53 -10.65 -7.18 -0.92
N LYS A 54 -10.39 -8.49 -0.98
CA LYS A 54 -11.37 -9.51 -0.62
C LYS A 54 -11.75 -9.48 0.86
N ILE A 55 -10.80 -9.26 1.76
CA ILE A 55 -11.07 -9.12 3.20
C ILE A 55 -12.00 -7.92 3.47
N ARG A 56 -11.77 -6.81 2.77
CA ARG A 56 -12.54 -5.56 2.95
C ARG A 56 -13.92 -5.61 2.31
N TYR A 57 -14.02 -6.21 1.13
CA TYR A 57 -15.16 -6.04 0.23
C TYR A 57 -15.85 -7.34 -0.18
N GLY A 58 -15.34 -8.48 0.26
CA GLY A 58 -15.80 -9.82 -0.11
C GLY A 58 -15.14 -10.38 -1.37
N ASP A 59 -15.21 -11.70 -1.54
CA ASP A 59 -14.53 -12.43 -2.63
C ASP A 59 -14.97 -12.00 -4.04
N LYS A 60 -16.18 -11.45 -4.15
CA LYS A 60 -16.81 -11.03 -5.42
C LYS A 60 -16.75 -9.52 -5.64
N CYS A 61 -15.79 -8.83 -5.01
CA CYS A 61 -15.66 -7.38 -5.15
C CYS A 61 -15.15 -6.91 -6.53
N ALA A 62 -14.65 -7.82 -7.36
CA ALA A 62 -14.35 -7.61 -8.78
C ALA A 62 -14.78 -8.85 -9.60
N GLY A 63 -14.88 -8.69 -10.93
CA GLY A 63 -15.21 -9.80 -11.84
C GLY A 63 -14.11 -10.86 -11.93
N SER A 64 -12.86 -10.42 -12.00
CA SER A 64 -11.67 -11.27 -12.05
C SER A 64 -10.46 -10.58 -11.40
N PHE A 65 -9.49 -11.39 -10.96
CA PHE A 65 -8.23 -10.93 -10.39
C PHE A 65 -7.06 -11.64 -11.09
N GLN A 66 -6.04 -10.87 -11.44
CA GLN A 66 -4.74 -11.37 -11.86
C GLN A 66 -3.70 -10.86 -10.86
N SER A 67 -3.02 -11.79 -10.18
CA SER A 67 -1.89 -11.44 -9.34
C SER A 67 -0.63 -11.24 -10.17
N ILE A 68 0.21 -10.30 -9.74
CA ILE A 68 1.56 -10.10 -10.27
C ILE A 68 2.57 -10.22 -9.12
N GLU A 69 3.67 -10.91 -9.39
CA GLU A 69 4.79 -11.00 -8.46
C GLU A 69 5.73 -9.80 -8.65
N TYR A 70 6.33 -9.36 -7.55
CA TYR A 70 7.37 -8.32 -7.63
C TYR A 70 8.51 -8.75 -8.56
N HIS A 71 9.08 -7.77 -9.27
CA HIS A 71 10.21 -7.92 -10.20
C HIS A 71 9.96 -8.84 -11.41
N LYS A 72 8.76 -9.42 -11.56
CA LYS A 72 8.40 -10.22 -12.73
C LYS A 72 7.66 -9.36 -13.75
N PRO A 73 8.23 -9.14 -14.95
CA PRO A 73 7.56 -8.34 -15.98
C PRO A 73 6.34 -9.07 -16.54
N LEU A 74 5.22 -8.37 -16.59
CA LEU A 74 4.01 -8.78 -17.30
C LEU A 74 3.88 -7.96 -18.58
N LYS A 75 3.91 -8.64 -19.72
CA LYS A 75 3.71 -7.99 -21.02
C LYS A 75 2.22 -7.88 -21.35
N ILE A 76 1.74 -6.67 -21.61
CA ILE A 76 0.39 -6.40 -22.11
C ILE A 76 0.54 -5.52 -23.35
N ASN A 77 0.15 -6.04 -24.52
CA ASN A 77 0.43 -5.41 -25.82
C ASN A 77 1.92 -5.07 -26.00
N ASN A 78 2.25 -3.79 -26.16
CA ASN A 78 3.60 -3.27 -26.34
C ASN A 78 4.22 -2.69 -25.05
N LEU A 79 3.58 -2.90 -23.89
CA LEU A 79 4.00 -2.41 -22.59
C LEU A 79 4.46 -3.59 -21.71
N ASN A 80 5.54 -3.39 -20.95
CA ASN A 80 5.92 -4.29 -19.87
C ASN A 80 5.63 -3.62 -18.54
N PHE A 81 4.88 -4.30 -17.68
CA PHE A 81 4.55 -3.86 -16.32
C PHE A 81 5.39 -4.66 -15.33
N THR A 82 6.16 -3.98 -14.48
CA THR A 82 6.91 -4.62 -13.40
C THR A 82 6.60 -3.92 -12.09
N PHE A 83 6.21 -4.70 -11.09
CA PHE A 83 5.85 -4.17 -9.78
C PHE A 83 7.08 -4.23 -8.85
N PHE A 84 7.30 -3.17 -8.07
CA PHE A 84 8.37 -3.09 -7.08
C PHE A 84 7.77 -2.69 -5.73
N PRO A 85 8.30 -3.15 -4.59
CA PRO A 85 7.83 -2.74 -3.27
C PRO A 85 7.81 -1.21 -3.07
N ALA A 86 6.73 -0.71 -2.46
CA ALA A 86 6.57 0.72 -2.14
C ALA A 86 6.82 1.09 -0.66
N GLY A 87 6.97 0.13 0.25
CA GLY A 87 7.22 0.42 1.67
C GLY A 87 6.04 1.05 2.44
N HIS A 88 4.87 1.19 1.81
CA HIS A 88 3.72 1.87 2.41
C HIS A 88 2.96 0.97 3.39
N ILE A 89 2.33 -0.07 2.84
CA ILE A 89 1.58 -1.12 3.55
C ILE A 89 1.88 -2.49 2.92
N LEU A 90 1.47 -3.58 3.58
CA LEU A 90 1.63 -4.93 3.04
C LEU A 90 1.04 -5.02 1.62
N GLY A 91 1.85 -5.49 0.67
CA GLY A 91 1.44 -5.62 -0.73
C GLY A 91 1.50 -4.34 -1.57
N SER A 92 1.84 -3.19 -0.99
CA SER A 92 1.95 -1.94 -1.75
C SER A 92 3.05 -2.00 -2.80
N ALA A 93 2.79 -1.43 -3.97
CA ALA A 93 3.70 -1.51 -5.10
C ALA A 93 3.81 -0.19 -5.88
N GLN A 94 5.05 0.10 -6.28
CA GLN A 94 5.36 0.98 -7.40
C GLN A 94 5.18 0.20 -8.70
N ILE A 95 4.72 0.86 -9.76
CA ILE A 95 4.44 0.25 -11.06
C ILE A 95 5.38 0.88 -12.09
N LEU A 96 6.34 0.09 -12.57
CA LEU A 96 7.19 0.46 -13.69
C LEU A 96 6.52 0.01 -15.00
N ILE A 97 6.32 0.95 -15.91
CA ILE A 97 5.78 0.71 -17.25
C ILE A 97 6.87 1.02 -18.27
N GLU A 98 7.31 -0.01 -18.99
CA GLU A 98 8.39 0.10 -19.95
C GLU A 98 7.87 -0.06 -21.39
N THR A 99 8.34 0.84 -22.24
CA THR A 99 8.27 0.72 -23.71
C THR A 99 9.68 0.48 -24.25
N LYS A 100 9.83 0.38 -25.58
CA LYS A 100 11.17 0.27 -26.19
C LYS A 100 12.10 1.45 -25.86
N ASN A 101 11.55 2.63 -25.57
CA ASN A 101 12.30 3.88 -25.53
C ASN A 101 12.08 4.70 -24.24
N SER A 102 11.28 4.20 -23.28
CA SER A 102 10.90 4.97 -22.10
C SER A 102 10.45 4.08 -20.95
N ARG A 103 10.84 4.49 -19.74
CA ARG A 103 10.52 3.91 -18.43
C ARG A 103 9.74 4.92 -17.61
N LEU A 104 8.45 4.67 -17.42
CA LEU A 104 7.56 5.46 -16.56
C LEU A 104 7.34 4.72 -15.24
N LEU A 105 7.67 5.35 -14.12
CA LEU A 105 7.40 4.82 -12.78
C LEU A 105 6.23 5.57 -12.14
N ILE A 106 5.27 4.83 -11.60
CA ILE A 106 4.20 5.36 -10.76
C ILE A 106 4.40 4.81 -9.36
N THR A 107 4.58 5.68 -8.37
CA THR A 107 4.95 5.23 -7.01
C THR A 107 3.80 4.57 -6.26
N GLY A 108 2.55 4.91 -6.60
CA GLY A 108 1.46 4.80 -5.64
C GLY A 108 1.74 5.63 -4.40
N ASP A 109 1.14 5.25 -3.27
CA ASP A 109 1.61 5.72 -1.98
C ASP A 109 2.88 4.95 -1.57
N TYR A 110 3.86 5.65 -1.02
CA TYR A 110 5.14 5.04 -0.65
C TYR A 110 5.72 5.63 0.63
N LYS A 111 6.60 4.86 1.26
CA LYS A 111 7.40 5.32 2.39
C LYS A 111 8.77 4.67 2.34
N THR A 112 9.81 5.49 2.31
CA THR A 112 11.21 5.03 2.25
C THR A 112 11.77 4.58 3.60
N SER A 113 11.13 4.98 4.70
CA SER A 113 11.53 4.55 6.04
C SER A 113 11.22 3.07 6.24
N PRO A 114 12.16 2.29 6.83
CA PRO A 114 11.92 0.89 7.15
C PRO A 114 10.65 0.67 7.96
N ASP A 115 9.94 -0.41 7.63
CA ASP A 115 8.72 -0.84 8.29
C ASP A 115 8.67 -2.35 8.25
N SER A 116 8.79 -2.99 9.41
CA SER A 116 8.81 -4.45 9.51
C SER A 116 7.42 -5.09 9.36
N SER A 117 6.37 -4.30 9.12
CA SER A 117 5.02 -4.78 8.80
C SER A 117 4.75 -4.92 7.29
N CYS A 118 5.69 -4.54 6.42
CA CYS A 118 5.55 -4.66 4.98
C CYS A 118 6.90 -4.81 4.25
N GLN A 119 6.86 -5.03 2.93
CA GLN A 119 8.05 -5.04 2.09
C GLN A 119 8.70 -3.65 2.08
N SER A 120 10.02 -3.57 2.25
CA SER A 120 10.74 -2.29 2.24
C SER A 120 10.69 -1.62 0.87
N TYR A 121 10.64 -0.29 0.85
CA TYR A 121 10.71 0.48 -0.39
C TYR A 121 11.97 0.16 -1.20
N GLU A 122 11.83 0.06 -2.51
CA GLU A 122 12.95 -0.10 -3.43
C GLU A 122 13.12 1.12 -4.34
N LEU A 123 14.36 1.55 -4.55
CA LEU A 123 14.65 2.61 -5.50
C LEU A 123 14.66 2.01 -6.92
N VAL A 124 13.81 2.54 -7.80
CA VAL A 124 13.68 2.08 -9.19
C VAL A 124 14.10 3.20 -10.15
N GLU A 125 15.04 2.89 -11.04
CA GLU A 125 15.49 3.82 -12.07
C GLU A 125 14.43 4.03 -13.15
N CYS A 126 14.12 5.28 -13.50
CA CYS A 126 13.11 5.64 -14.48
C CYS A 126 13.43 6.97 -15.18
N ASP A 127 12.86 7.17 -16.36
CA ASP A 127 12.96 8.43 -17.11
C ASP A 127 11.91 9.44 -16.64
N GLN A 128 10.74 8.94 -16.24
CA GLN A 128 9.60 9.72 -15.79
C GLN A 128 9.05 9.15 -14.50
N LEU A 129 8.77 10.03 -13.53
CA LEU A 129 8.23 9.68 -12.22
C LEU A 129 6.88 10.37 -12.01
N ILE A 130 5.84 9.58 -11.76
CA ILE A 130 4.58 10.04 -11.20
C ILE A 130 4.57 9.63 -9.73
N THR A 131 4.64 10.61 -8.84
CA THR A 131 4.75 10.40 -7.40
C THR A 131 3.56 10.98 -6.66
N GLU A 132 3.20 10.36 -5.53
CA GLU A 132 2.44 11.08 -4.51
C GLU A 132 3.27 12.24 -3.94
N ALA A 133 2.60 13.29 -3.46
CA ALA A 133 3.24 14.46 -2.87
C ALA A 133 2.54 14.89 -1.56
N THR A 134 1.95 13.93 -0.83
CA THR A 134 1.21 14.17 0.41
C THR A 134 2.01 15.01 1.41
N PHE A 135 3.33 14.76 1.48
CA PHE A 135 4.27 15.47 2.34
C PHE A 135 5.37 16.21 1.54
N GLY A 136 5.08 16.68 0.32
CA GLY A 136 6.07 17.31 -0.57
C GLY A 136 6.62 18.67 -0.11
N LEU A 137 6.18 19.20 1.04
CA LEU A 137 6.66 20.46 1.60
C LEU A 137 7.63 20.21 2.78
N PRO A 138 8.71 21.01 2.93
CA PRO A 138 9.75 20.79 3.94
C PRO A 138 9.28 20.97 5.40
N VAL A 139 8.08 21.51 5.60
CA VAL A 139 7.43 21.62 6.93
C VAL A 139 7.03 20.25 7.49
N PHE A 140 6.82 19.25 6.63
CA PHE A 140 6.46 17.91 7.07
C PHE A 140 7.70 17.14 7.49
N GLN A 141 7.98 17.18 8.79
CA GLN A 141 9.04 16.41 9.43
C GLN A 141 8.43 15.42 10.41
N HIS A 142 8.71 14.13 10.20
CA HIS A 142 8.14 13.07 11.02
C HIS A 142 9.17 12.57 12.04
N PRO A 143 8.76 12.36 13.30
CA PRO A 143 9.64 11.76 14.29
C PRO A 143 9.95 10.30 13.92
N LYS A 144 11.05 9.79 14.46
CA LYS A 144 11.33 8.35 14.41
C LYS A 144 10.21 7.57 15.10
N PRO A 145 9.60 6.57 14.46
CA PRO A 145 8.47 5.84 15.04
C PRO A 145 8.82 5.18 16.38
N GLU A 146 10.05 4.73 16.56
CA GLU A 146 10.54 4.11 17.80
C GLU A 146 10.50 5.09 18.98
N ASN A 147 10.71 6.40 18.72
CA ASN A 147 10.63 7.42 19.76
C ASN A 147 9.18 7.64 20.20
N GLU A 148 8.21 7.54 19.29
CA GLU A 148 6.79 7.67 19.61
C GLU A 148 6.29 6.45 20.41
N ILE A 149 6.74 5.24 20.06
CA ILE A 149 6.44 4.03 20.85
C ILE A 149 7.04 4.11 22.25
N LYS A 150 8.27 4.62 22.40
CA LYS A 150 8.85 4.83 23.74
C LYS A 150 8.02 5.77 24.61
N LYS A 151 7.33 6.77 24.03
CA LYS A 151 6.42 7.64 24.80
C LYS A 151 5.21 6.86 25.30
N ILE A 152 4.65 5.97 24.47
CA ILE A 152 3.54 5.08 24.83
C ILE A 152 3.96 4.15 25.98
N LEU A 153 5.09 3.46 25.86
CA LEU A 153 5.58 2.53 26.88
C LEU A 153 5.87 3.24 28.22
N LYS A 154 6.50 4.42 28.18
CA LYS A 154 6.70 5.25 29.38
C LYS A 154 5.39 5.70 30.03
N ALA A 155 4.30 5.82 29.27
CA ALA A 155 3.00 6.13 29.84
C ALA A 155 2.46 4.91 30.58
N PHE A 156 2.60 3.70 30.02
CA PHE A 156 2.16 2.45 30.64
C PHE A 156 2.87 2.21 31.98
N GLU A 157 4.19 2.39 32.04
CA GLU A 157 4.99 2.23 33.27
C GLU A 157 4.55 3.16 34.42
N LYS A 158 3.97 4.33 34.12
CA LYS A 158 3.55 5.30 35.13
C LYS A 158 2.23 4.94 35.80
N ASN A 159 1.41 4.08 35.18
CA ASN A 159 0.10 3.74 35.71
C ASN A 159 -0.39 2.41 35.15
N ASP A 160 -0.27 1.37 35.97
CA ASP A 160 -0.70 -0.01 35.71
C ASP A 160 -2.21 -0.23 35.87
N THR A 161 -2.92 0.71 36.50
CA THR A 161 -4.38 0.63 36.71
C THR A 161 -5.22 1.25 35.59
N LYS A 162 -4.58 1.89 34.59
CA LYS A 162 -5.27 2.57 33.49
C LYS A 162 -5.31 1.73 32.21
N THR A 163 -6.45 1.79 31.54
CA THR A 163 -6.59 1.29 30.17
C THR A 163 -6.20 2.38 29.18
N TYR A 164 -5.29 2.06 28.27
CA TYR A 164 -4.89 2.95 27.18
C TYR A 164 -5.54 2.52 25.87
N ILE A 165 -6.13 3.48 25.15
CA ILE A 165 -6.75 3.25 23.84
C ILE A 165 -5.93 3.99 22.79
N ILE A 166 -5.40 3.27 21.82
CA ILE A 166 -4.62 3.83 20.71
C ILE A 166 -5.47 3.79 19.44
N GLY A 167 -5.79 4.96 18.89
CA GLY A 167 -6.51 5.07 17.63
C GLY A 167 -5.58 4.86 16.43
N ALA A 168 -5.86 3.84 15.62
CA ALA A 168 -5.13 3.56 14.38
C ALA A 168 -6.07 3.02 13.29
N TYR A 169 -5.76 3.33 12.01
CA TYR A 169 -6.46 2.72 10.89
C TYR A 169 -6.14 1.23 10.81
N ALA A 170 -7.16 0.42 10.52
CA ALA A 170 -7.06 -1.03 10.48
C ALA A 170 -5.98 -1.54 9.52
N LEU A 171 -5.86 -0.92 8.33
CA LEU A 171 -4.85 -1.28 7.33
C LEU A 171 -3.62 -0.38 7.46
N GLY A 172 -2.44 -1.00 7.49
CA GLY A 172 -1.14 -0.34 7.62
C GLY A 172 -0.83 0.11 9.04
N LYS A 173 -1.62 1.05 9.60
CA LYS A 173 -1.27 1.73 10.85
C LYS A 173 -1.36 0.81 12.07
N SER A 174 -2.43 0.02 12.19
CA SER A 174 -2.57 -0.93 13.31
C SER A 174 -1.48 -1.98 13.30
N GLN A 175 -1.20 -2.62 12.16
CA GLN A 175 -0.11 -3.60 12.04
C GLN A 175 1.24 -2.98 12.41
N ARG A 176 1.51 -1.75 11.93
CA ARG A 176 2.75 -1.05 12.24
C ARG A 176 2.90 -0.75 13.73
N VAL A 177 1.84 -0.27 14.40
CA VAL A 177 1.87 -0.01 15.85
C VAL A 177 2.10 -1.29 16.63
N ILE A 178 1.38 -2.37 16.30
CA ILE A 178 1.57 -3.68 16.93
C ILE A 178 3.02 -4.14 16.76
N LYS A 179 3.54 -4.09 15.54
CA LYS A 179 4.89 -4.54 15.23
C LYS A 179 5.95 -3.73 15.96
N LEU A 180 5.82 -2.40 16.00
CA LEU A 180 6.76 -1.55 16.73
C LEU A 180 6.68 -1.73 18.25
N LEU A 181 5.50 -2.02 18.81
CA LEU A 181 5.37 -2.38 20.23
C LEU A 181 6.09 -3.69 20.55
N ARG A 182 5.92 -4.72 19.70
CA ARG A 182 6.65 -6.00 19.83
C ARG A 182 8.15 -5.80 19.69
N ASP A 183 8.60 -5.02 18.71
CA ASP A 183 10.02 -4.72 18.49
C ASP A 183 10.64 -3.93 19.66
N ALA A 184 9.81 -3.20 20.42
CA ALA A 184 10.22 -2.49 21.63
C ALA A 184 10.12 -3.34 22.91
N GLY A 185 9.76 -4.62 22.82
CA GLY A 185 9.70 -5.57 23.94
C GLY A 185 8.40 -5.54 24.75
N TYR A 186 7.31 -4.98 24.22
CA TYR A 186 6.00 -5.13 24.84
C TYR A 186 5.42 -6.49 24.47
N ASP A 187 5.33 -7.42 25.41
CA ASP A 187 4.88 -8.81 25.18
C ASP A 187 3.46 -9.11 25.68
N GLU A 188 2.85 -8.17 26.42
CA GLU A 188 1.50 -8.31 26.93
C GLU A 188 0.44 -8.38 25.82
N THR A 189 -0.76 -8.84 26.17
CA THR A 189 -1.87 -8.95 25.21
C THR A 189 -2.27 -7.57 24.67
N ILE A 190 -2.33 -7.43 23.34
CA ILE A 190 -2.86 -6.25 22.66
C ILE A 190 -4.28 -6.56 22.22
N TYR A 191 -5.26 -5.91 22.83
CA TYR A 191 -6.66 -6.04 22.43
C TYR A 191 -6.95 -5.17 21.22
N LEU A 192 -7.58 -5.76 20.19
CA LEU A 192 -7.97 -5.06 18.97
C LEU A 192 -9.48 -4.92 18.89
N HIS A 193 -9.94 -3.81 18.32
CA HIS A 193 -11.35 -3.67 17.98
C HIS A 193 -11.71 -4.68 16.87
N GLY A 194 -12.93 -5.25 16.90
CA GLY A 194 -13.34 -6.29 15.96
C GLY A 194 -13.21 -5.91 14.47
N SER A 195 -13.30 -4.62 14.15
CA SER A 195 -13.10 -4.10 12.79
C SER A 195 -11.66 -4.16 12.29
N GLN A 196 -10.68 -4.37 13.18
CA GLN A 196 -9.25 -4.47 12.84
C GLN A 196 -8.77 -5.91 12.73
N LEU A 197 -9.41 -6.86 13.43
CA LEU A 197 -8.97 -8.25 13.56
C LEU A 197 -8.67 -8.90 12.22
N LYS A 198 -9.64 -8.97 11.30
CA LYS A 198 -9.49 -9.65 10.00
C LYS A 198 -8.29 -9.19 9.18
N ILE A 199 -7.95 -7.91 9.28
CA ILE A 199 -6.84 -7.29 8.52
C ILE A 199 -5.50 -7.39 9.28
N CYS A 200 -5.53 -7.53 10.61
CA CYS A 200 -4.32 -7.73 11.40
C CYS A 200 -3.93 -9.20 11.55
N ASP A 201 -4.89 -10.12 11.41
CA ASP A 201 -4.67 -11.58 11.45
C ASP A 201 -4.13 -12.13 10.11
N TYR A 202 -4.29 -11.36 9.02
CA TYR A 202 -3.71 -11.63 7.70
C TYR A 202 -2.28 -11.11 7.63
#